data_AF-A0A158BVD7-F1
#
_entry.id   AF-A0A158BVD7-F1
#
_cell.length_a   1.000
_cell.length_b   1.000
_cell.length_c   1.000
_cell.angle_alpha   90.00
_cell.angle_beta   90.00
_cell.angle_gamma   90.00
#
_symmetry.space_group_name_H-M   'P 1'
#
loop_
_entity.id
_entity.type
_entity.pdbx_description
1 polymer ?
#
loop_
_entity_poly.entity_id
_entity_poly.type
_entity_poly.pdbx_seq_one_letter_code
_entity_poly.pdbx_strand_id
1 'polypeptide(L)'
;MKPLQITVNAQGHTVISHSTSISEHCKSRARLLSSLVNMVAAPGGFEHFSAFPHAMKQDILSLMYSIAEEQLPIIDALEQHTAQSYYERGVNAAAEHYRHKEQPETGDVQQPADYVQR
;
A
#
# COMPACT_ATOMS: atom_id res chain seq x y z
N MET A 1 16.58 -17.94 -2.83
CA MET A 1 17.26 -16.70 -2.36
C MET A 1 16.71 -15.53 -3.15
N LYS A 2 16.30 -14.43 -2.50
CA LYS A 2 15.82 -13.22 -3.22
C LYS A 2 17.03 -12.55 -3.90
N PRO A 3 16.89 -12.01 -5.13
CA PRO A 3 18.00 -11.39 -5.85
C PRO A 3 18.53 -10.19 -5.08
N LEU A 4 19.84 -10.20 -4.85
CA LEU A 4 20.61 -9.11 -4.26
C LEU A 4 20.93 -8.10 -5.37
N GLN A 5 20.63 -6.82 -5.14
CA GLN A 5 21.11 -5.74 -5.98
C GLN A 5 22.28 -5.05 -5.27
N ILE A 6 23.41 -4.98 -5.93
CA ILE A 6 24.60 -4.29 -5.41
C ILE A 6 24.72 -3.01 -6.23
N THR A 7 24.57 -1.86 -5.57
CA THR A 7 24.68 -0.54 -6.17
C THR A 7 25.75 0.28 -5.44
N VAL A 8 26.11 1.43 -5.97
CA VAL A 8 26.99 2.41 -5.29
C VAL A 8 26.14 3.65 -5.01
N ASN A 9 26.11 4.12 -3.77
CA ASN A 9 25.34 5.31 -3.40
C ASN A 9 26.02 6.61 -3.86
N ALA A 10 25.33 7.75 -3.67
CA ALA A 10 25.83 9.07 -4.04
C ALA A 10 27.13 9.48 -3.34
N GLN A 11 27.51 8.80 -2.25
CA GLN A 11 28.74 9.03 -1.49
C GLN A 11 29.88 8.06 -1.89
N GLY A 12 29.66 7.18 -2.87
CA GLY A 12 30.67 6.23 -3.33
C GLY A 12 30.75 4.93 -2.51
N HIS A 13 29.83 4.69 -1.58
CA HIS A 13 29.77 3.45 -0.81
C HIS A 13 28.96 2.38 -1.53
N THR A 14 29.46 1.14 -1.50
CA THR A 14 28.72 -0.03 -1.97
C THR A 14 27.51 -0.28 -1.07
N VAL A 15 26.32 -0.26 -1.66
CA VAL A 15 25.04 -0.55 -1.00
C VAL A 15 24.51 -1.86 -1.53
N ILE A 16 24.14 -2.74 -0.62
CA ILE A 16 23.47 -4.00 -0.93
C ILE A 16 22.00 -3.82 -0.62
N SER A 17 21.16 -3.85 -1.64
CA SER A 17 19.71 -3.74 -1.54
C SER A 17 19.03 -5.07 -1.88
N HIS A 18 17.91 -5.32 -1.21
CA HIS A 18 17.06 -6.47 -1.47
C HIS A 18 15.73 -6.01 -2.03
N SER A 19 15.25 -6.65 -3.09
CA SER A 19 13.86 -6.47 -3.51
C SER A 19 12.93 -7.16 -2.51
N THR A 20 12.20 -6.35 -1.76
CA THR A 20 11.14 -6.82 -0.87
C THR A 20 9.83 -6.20 -1.34
N SER A 21 8.75 -6.99 -1.38
CA SER A 21 7.44 -6.41 -1.68
C SER A 21 7.10 -5.39 -0.60
N ILE A 22 6.55 -4.24 -1.00
CA ILE A 22 6.22 -3.18 -0.05
C ILE A 22 5.28 -3.70 1.05
N SER A 23 4.35 -4.60 0.70
CA SER A 23 3.47 -5.26 1.67
C SER A 23 4.22 -6.09 2.70
N GLU A 24 5.21 -6.91 2.29
CA GLU A 24 6.02 -7.69 3.23
C GLU A 24 6.87 -6.79 4.13
N HIS A 25 7.46 -5.74 3.56
CA HIS A 25 8.28 -4.77 4.30
C HIS A 25 7.46 -4.06 5.38
N CYS A 26 6.28 -3.53 5.01
CA CYS A 26 5.36 -2.86 5.94
C CYS A 26 4.90 -3.80 7.06
N LYS A 27 4.49 -5.03 6.70
CA LYS A 27 4.09 -6.05 7.70
C LYS A 27 5.22 -6.37 8.67
N SER A 28 6.46 -6.50 8.17
CA SER A 28 7.62 -6.78 9.00
C SER A 28 7.91 -5.64 9.97
N ARG A 29 7.86 -4.40 9.50
CA ARG A 29 8.10 -3.20 10.33
C ARG A 29 7.01 -2.99 11.37
N ALA A 30 5.74 -3.14 10.99
CA ALA A 30 4.61 -3.04 11.93
C ALA A 30 4.71 -4.08 13.05
N ARG A 31 5.12 -5.32 12.74
CA ARG A 31 5.39 -6.34 13.77
C ARG A 31 6.51 -5.92 14.71
N LEU A 32 7.62 -5.42 14.18
CA LEU A 32 8.76 -4.97 14.99
C LEU A 32 8.37 -3.82 15.94
N LEU A 33 7.65 -2.81 15.43
CA LEU A 33 7.15 -1.71 16.25
C LEU A 33 6.21 -2.21 17.35
N SER A 34 5.27 -3.09 17.00
CA SER A 34 4.36 -3.70 17.98
C SER A 34 5.11 -4.50 19.05
N SER A 35 6.14 -5.26 18.68
CA SER A 35 6.98 -5.99 19.65
C SER A 35 7.74 -5.06 20.59
N LEU A 36 8.31 -3.96 20.08
CA LEU A 36 9.01 -2.97 20.90
C LEU A 36 8.05 -2.25 21.86
N VAL A 37 6.88 -1.86 21.38
CA VAL A 37 5.84 -1.25 22.23
C VAL A 37 5.37 -2.24 23.29
N ASN A 38 5.10 -3.49 22.94
CA ASN A 38 4.66 -4.52 23.88
C ASN A 38 5.71 -4.84 24.93
N MET A 39 7.00 -4.77 24.58
CA MET A 39 8.10 -4.95 25.55
C MET A 39 8.08 -3.85 26.62
N VAL A 40 7.87 -2.60 26.20
CA VAL A 40 7.82 -1.45 27.13
C VAL A 40 6.51 -1.42 27.93
N ALA A 41 5.39 -1.80 27.29
CA ALA A 41 4.06 -1.74 27.88
C ALA A 41 3.68 -2.99 28.70
N ALA A 42 4.51 -4.05 28.68
CA ALA A 42 4.30 -5.23 29.51
C ALA A 42 4.28 -4.84 31.02
N PRO A 43 3.56 -5.58 31.88
CA PRO A 43 3.63 -5.36 33.32
C PRO A 43 5.09 -5.47 33.82
N GLY A 44 5.61 -4.42 34.47
CA GLY A 44 7.03 -4.38 34.87
C GLY A 44 8.02 -4.06 33.73
N GLY A 45 7.51 -3.87 32.50
CA GLY A 45 8.31 -3.65 31.29
C GLY A 45 8.94 -2.27 31.26
N PHE A 46 8.23 -1.25 31.74
CA PHE A 46 8.78 0.10 31.87
C PHE A 46 9.88 0.16 32.93
N GLU A 47 9.74 -0.58 34.03
CA GLU A 47 10.72 -0.68 35.10
C GLU A 47 11.98 -1.40 34.62
N HIS A 48 11.83 -2.50 33.87
CA HIS A 48 12.95 -3.19 33.21
C HIS A 48 13.63 -2.31 32.17
N PHE A 49 12.84 -1.62 31.34
CA PHE A 49 13.36 -0.66 30.37
C PHE A 49 14.15 0.45 31.07
N SER A 50 13.63 0.99 32.17
CA SER A 50 14.26 2.04 32.96
C SER A 50 15.58 1.60 33.58
N ALA A 51 15.70 0.31 33.92
CA ALA A 51 16.91 -0.31 34.45
C ALA A 51 18.02 -0.51 33.41
N PHE A 52 17.73 -0.40 32.10
CA PHE A 52 18.77 -0.47 31.09
C PHE A 52 19.74 0.72 31.15
N PRO A 53 21.01 0.52 30.73
CA PRO A 53 21.96 1.61 30.54
C PRO A 53 21.40 2.71 29.64
N HIS A 54 21.77 3.97 29.90
CA HIS A 54 21.22 5.12 29.17
C HIS A 54 21.42 5.02 27.66
N ALA A 55 22.60 4.57 27.20
CA ALA A 55 22.88 4.37 25.78
C ALA A 55 21.90 3.38 25.13
N MET A 56 21.64 2.24 25.78
CA MET A 56 20.69 1.24 25.27
C MET A 56 19.25 1.78 25.23
N LYS A 57 18.84 2.59 26.21
CA LYS A 57 17.52 3.25 26.19
C LYS A 57 17.41 4.20 25.00
N GLN A 58 18.45 4.99 24.74
CA GLN A 58 18.51 5.87 23.58
C GLN A 58 18.43 5.07 22.28
N ASP A 59 19.19 3.99 22.13
CA ASP A 59 19.16 3.15 20.94
C ASP A 59 17.76 2.57 20.66
N ILE A 60 17.09 2.07 21.70
CA ILE A 60 15.73 1.51 21.58
C ILE A 60 14.72 2.61 21.19
N LEU A 61 14.78 3.78 21.83
CA LEU A 61 13.88 4.90 21.50
C LEU A 61 14.16 5.44 20.10
N SER A 62 15.42 5.58 19.70
CA SER A 62 15.83 5.97 18.36
C SER A 62 15.37 4.97 17.31
N LEU A 63 15.43 3.66 17.60
CA LEU A 63 14.91 2.63 16.72
C LEU A 63 13.39 2.72 16.58
N MET A 64 12.65 2.89 17.68
CA MET A 64 11.20 3.08 17.65
C MET A 64 10.82 4.32 16.84
N TYR A 65 11.54 5.43 17.05
CA TYR A 65 11.33 6.68 16.34
C TYR A 65 11.61 6.53 14.83
N SER A 66 12.74 5.95 14.46
CA SER A 66 13.11 5.71 13.05
C SER A 66 12.10 4.81 12.35
N ILE A 67 11.62 3.75 13.01
CA ILE A 67 10.59 2.87 12.42
C ILE A 67 9.28 3.63 12.24
N ALA A 68 8.89 4.48 13.18
CA ALA A 68 7.67 5.28 13.10
C ALA A 68 7.76 6.34 11.99
N GLU A 69 8.89 7.06 11.87
CA GLU A 69 9.12 8.00 10.78
C GLU A 69 9.12 7.31 9.42
N GLU A 70 9.72 6.13 9.29
CA GLU A 70 9.68 5.34 8.05
C GLU A 70 8.24 4.96 7.63
N GLN A 71 7.28 4.86 8.57
CA GLN A 71 5.89 4.54 8.22
C GLN A 71 5.12 5.73 7.63
N LEU A 72 5.44 6.97 7.96
CA LEU A 72 4.64 8.14 7.52
C LEU A 72 4.60 8.28 5.99
N PRO A 73 5.73 8.28 5.26
CA PRO A 73 5.70 8.36 3.80
C PRO A 73 5.02 7.15 3.14
N ILE A 74 5.09 5.99 3.79
CA ILE A 74 4.46 4.76 3.30
C ILE A 74 2.93 4.87 3.43
N ILE A 75 2.44 5.37 4.57
CA ILE A 75 1.01 5.63 4.79
C ILE A 75 0.51 6.64 3.76
N ASP A 76 1.20 7.77 3.61
CA ASP A 76 0.84 8.79 2.62
C ASP A 76 0.78 8.22 1.19
N ALA A 77 1.78 7.42 0.80
CA ALA A 77 1.81 6.79 -0.52
C ALA A 77 0.67 5.77 -0.71
N LEU A 78 0.32 5.01 0.33
CA LEU A 78 -0.80 4.07 0.31
C LEU A 78 -2.14 4.79 0.22
N GLU A 79 -2.32 5.89 0.95
CA GLU A 79 -3.52 6.72 0.91
C GLU A 79 -3.71 7.35 -0.48
N GLN A 80 -2.65 7.93 -1.05
CA GLN A 80 -2.67 8.50 -2.41
C GLN A 80 -3.00 7.44 -3.46
N HIS A 81 -2.36 6.28 -3.41
CA HIS A 81 -2.62 5.18 -4.34
C HIS A 81 -4.06 4.65 -4.22
N THR A 82 -4.57 4.56 -2.99
CA THR A 82 -5.94 4.10 -2.74
C THR A 82 -6.96 5.11 -3.29
N ALA A 83 -6.77 6.40 -3.03
CA ALA A 83 -7.60 7.47 -3.57
C ALA A 83 -7.59 7.47 -5.11
N GLN A 84 -6.42 7.31 -5.72
CA GLN A 84 -6.28 7.22 -7.17
C GLN A 84 -6.98 5.98 -7.74
N SER A 85 -6.83 4.81 -7.11
CA SER A 85 -7.49 3.58 -7.59
C SER A 85 -9.02 3.66 -7.54
N TYR A 86 -9.59 4.28 -6.50
CA TYR A 86 -11.04 4.51 -6.44
C TYR A 86 -11.52 5.49 -7.52
N TYR A 87 -10.75 6.54 -7.77
CA TYR A 87 -11.04 7.47 -8.86
C TYR A 87 -11.04 6.77 -10.22
N GLU A 88 -9.98 6.00 -10.52
CA GLU A 88 -9.85 5.25 -11.77
C GLU A 88 -10.98 4.22 -11.95
N ARG A 89 -11.36 3.51 -10.88
CA ARG A 89 -12.52 2.60 -10.91
C ARG A 89 -13.82 3.36 -11.21
N GLY A 90 -14.02 4.53 -10.63
CA GLY A 90 -15.20 5.37 -10.90
C GLY A 90 -15.26 5.85 -12.35
N VAL A 91 -14.11 6.28 -12.90
CA VAL A 91 -14.00 6.69 -14.31
C VAL A 91 -14.29 5.51 -15.24
N ASN A 92 -13.73 4.34 -14.98
CA ASN A 92 -13.97 3.15 -15.79
C ASN A 92 -15.44 2.70 -15.72
N ALA A 93 -16.04 2.69 -14.53
CA ALA A 93 -17.46 2.35 -14.36
C ALA A 93 -18.38 3.34 -15.09
N ALA A 94 -18.08 4.63 -15.05
CA ALA A 94 -18.81 5.64 -15.82
C ALA A 94 -18.65 5.40 -17.33
N ALA A 95 -17.44 5.17 -17.81
CA ALA A 95 -17.15 4.90 -19.21
C ALA A 95 -17.87 3.64 -19.72
N GLU A 96 -17.90 2.56 -18.94
CA GLU A 96 -18.65 1.34 -19.26
C GLU A 96 -20.16 1.61 -19.34
N HIS A 97 -20.71 2.38 -18.40
CA HIS A 97 -22.12 2.74 -18.40
C HIS A 97 -22.52 3.60 -19.62
N TYR A 98 -21.65 4.51 -20.08
CA TYR A 98 -21.88 5.24 -21.34
C TYR A 98 -21.80 4.33 -22.56
N ARG A 99 -20.84 3.40 -22.62
CA ARG A 99 -20.74 2.41 -23.72
C ARG A 99 -21.96 1.50 -23.82
N HIS A 100 -22.57 1.13 -22.69
CA HIS A 100 -23.81 0.36 -22.68
C HIS A 100 -25.05 1.19 -23.07
N LYS A 101 -25.07 2.50 -22.78
CA LYS A 101 -26.15 3.40 -23.22
C LYS A 101 -26.10 3.75 -24.70
N GLU A 102 -24.91 3.73 -25.31
CA GLU A 102 -24.72 4.05 -26.73
C GLU A 102 -24.80 2.83 -27.67
N GLN A 103 -25.00 1.62 -27.14
CA GLN A 103 -25.40 0.49 -27.98
C GLN A 103 -26.90 0.62 -28.30
N PRO A 104 -27.29 0.91 -29.55
CA PRO A 104 -28.69 0.83 -29.93
C PRO A 104 -29.08 -0.64 -29.86
N GLU A 105 -30.20 -0.95 -29.21
CA GLU A 105 -30.87 -2.24 -29.37
C GLU A 105 -31.18 -2.43 -30.86
N THR A 106 -30.31 -3.14 -31.57
CA THR A 106 -30.64 -3.69 -32.89
C THR A 106 -31.55 -4.88 -32.66
N GLY A 107 -32.83 -4.61 -32.43
CA GLY A 107 -33.90 -5.59 -32.35
C GLY A 107 -35.12 -5.07 -33.10
N ASP A 108 -35.44 -5.77 -34.18
CA ASP A 108 -36.67 -5.69 -34.98
C ASP A 108 -36.85 -4.51 -35.94
N VAL A 109 -36.20 -4.64 -37.10
CA VAL A 109 -36.70 -4.07 -38.36
C VAL A 109 -37.99 -4.81 -38.73
N GLN A 110 -39.13 -4.25 -38.32
CA GLN A 110 -40.46 -4.72 -38.69
C GLN A 110 -40.68 -4.48 -40.18
N GLN A 111 -40.65 -5.55 -40.98
CA GLN A 111 -41.00 -5.53 -42.41
C GLN A 111 -42.42 -4.98 -42.60
N PRO A 112 -42.67 -4.07 -43.57
CA PRO A 112 -44.02 -3.63 -43.88
C PRO A 112 -44.79 -4.75 -44.57
N ALA A 113 -45.94 -5.12 -44.02
CA ALA A 113 -46.84 -6.10 -44.61
C ALA A 113 -47.48 -5.54 -45.90
N ASP A 114 -47.28 -6.27 -47.01
CA ASP A 114 -47.95 -6.02 -48.29
C ASP A 114 -49.47 -6.12 -48.13
N TYR A 115 -50.18 -5.04 -48.45
CA TYR A 115 -51.63 -5.03 -48.61
C TYR A 115 -52.00 -5.72 -49.93
N VAL A 116 -52.53 -6.94 -49.86
CA VAL A 116 -53.24 -7.57 -50.99
C VAL A 116 -54.74 -7.32 -50.82
N GLN A 117 -55.30 -6.44 -51.65
CA GLN A 117 -56.74 -6.30 -51.84
C GLN A 117 -57.26 -7.46 -52.70
N ARG A 118 -58.27 -8.18 -52.19
CA ARG A 118 -59.31 -8.83 -52.98
C ARG A 118 -60.65 -8.71 -52.29
#